data_AF-A0A382BJB0-F1
#
_entry.id   AF-A0A382BJB0-F1
#
_cell.length_a   1.000
_cell.length_b   1.000
_cell.length_c   1.000
_cell.angle_alpha   90.00
_cell.angle_beta   90.00
_cell.angle_gamma   90.00
#
_symmetry.space_group_name_H-M   'P 1'
#
loop_
_entity.id
_entity.type
_entity.pdbx_description
1 polymer ?
#
loop_
_entity_poly.entity_id
_entity_poly.type
_entity_poly.pdbx_seq_one_letter_code
_entity_poly.pdbx_strand_id
1 'polypeptide(L)'
;MLIKIRKYNLDFSKSVFFLIIITITGFVIRINYLPDNIPLTLDALRYFLLGMDVSILGNLPIQYDKANIGWPLFLSVVFQI
;
A
#
# COMPACT_ATOMS: atom_id res chain seq x y z
N MET A 1 31.90 7.35 -37.68
CA MET A 1 30.74 6.58 -37.16
C MET A 1 30.03 7.42 -36.11
N LEU A 2 28.94 8.10 -36.47
CA LEU A 2 28.19 8.97 -35.54
C LEU A 2 27.21 8.11 -34.72
N ILE A 3 27.46 8.01 -33.41
CA ILE A 3 26.57 7.35 -32.47
C ILE A 3 25.36 8.26 -32.25
N LYS A 4 24.23 7.90 -32.87
CA LYS A 4 22.94 8.57 -32.65
C LYS A 4 22.40 8.13 -31.29
N ILE A 5 22.63 8.94 -30.26
CA ILE A 5 22.04 8.71 -28.93
C ILE A 5 20.52 8.91 -29.04
N ARG A 6 19.76 7.81 -28.99
CA ARG A 6 18.30 7.83 -29.04
C ARG A 6 17.78 8.37 -27.71
N LYS A 7 17.39 9.65 -27.68
CA LYS A 7 16.60 10.23 -26.59
C LYS A 7 15.28 9.46 -26.51
N TYR A 8 15.11 8.63 -25.49
CA TYR A 8 13.80 8.09 -25.15
C TYR A 8 12.97 9.24 -24.59
N ASN A 9 12.12 9.84 -25.43
CA ASN A 9 11.04 10.68 -24.95
C ASN A 9 10.04 9.76 -24.27
N LEU A 10 10.26 9.53 -22.98
CA LEU A 10 9.33 8.82 -22.13
C LEU A 10 8.10 9.71 -22.02
N ASP A 11 7.10 9.40 -22.85
CA ASP A 11 5.87 10.15 -22.93
C ASP A 11 5.13 9.93 -21.61
N PHE A 12 5.27 10.88 -20.69
CA PHE A 12 4.74 10.80 -19.32
C PHE A 12 3.25 10.44 -19.34
N SER A 13 2.51 10.99 -20.31
CA SER A 13 1.10 10.70 -20.58
C SER A 13 0.83 9.21 -20.79
N LYS A 14 1.62 8.53 -21.61
CA LYS A 14 1.49 7.09 -21.91
C LYS A 14 1.87 6.24 -20.71
N SER A 15 2.90 6.66 -19.97
CA SER A 15 3.35 5.93 -18.78
C SER A 15 2.30 5.97 -17.67
N VAL A 16 1.70 7.13 -17.43
CA VAL A 16 0.58 7.29 -16.48
C VAL A 16 -0.63 6.46 -16.92
N PHE A 17 -0.95 6.45 -18.22
CA PHE A 17 -2.04 5.62 -18.75
C PHE A 17 -1.84 4.13 -18.45
N PHE A 18 -0.64 3.59 -18.69
CA PHE A 18 -0.36 2.19 -18.36
C PHE A 18 -0.38 1.91 -16.85
N LEU A 19 0.11 2.85 -16.02
CA LEU A 19 0.03 2.71 -14.56
C LEU A 19 -1.42 2.60 -14.08
N ILE A 20 -2.33 3.43 -14.61
CA ILE A 20 -3.76 3.37 -14.29
C ILE A 20 -4.34 2.00 -14.67
N ILE A 21 -4.04 1.49 -15.86
CA ILE A 21 -4.51 0.17 -16.30
C ILE A 21 -4.00 -0.93 -15.36
N ILE A 22 -2.73 -0.91 -14.99
CA ILE A 22 -2.13 -1.90 -14.10
C ILE A 22 -2.79 -1.83 -12.71
N THR A 23 -3.00 -0.63 -12.17
CA THR A 23 -3.68 -0.43 -10.89
C THR A 23 -5.12 -0.95 -10.92
N ILE A 24 -5.90 -0.61 -11.94
CA ILE A 24 -7.30 -1.06 -12.08
C ILE A 24 -7.35 -2.59 -12.23
N THR A 25 -6.50 -3.15 -13.10
CA THR A 25 -6.46 -4.60 -13.34
C THR A 25 -6.11 -5.35 -12.06
N GLY A 26 -5.08 -4.89 -11.33
CA GLY A 26 -4.69 -5.46 -10.05
C GLY A 26 -5.81 -5.36 -9.00
N PHE A 27 -6.54 -4.25 -8.97
CA PHE A 27 -7.67 -4.05 -8.07
C PHE A 27 -8.84 -4.99 -8.38
N VAL A 28 -9.21 -5.14 -9.66
CA VAL A 28 -10.25 -6.09 -10.10
C VAL A 28 -9.88 -7.51 -9.70
N ILE A 29 -8.64 -7.94 -9.95
CA ILE A 29 -8.16 -9.27 -9.52
C ILE A 29 -8.30 -9.38 -7.99
N ARG A 30 -7.81 -8.40 -7.23
CA ARG A 30 -7.84 -8.45 -5.77
C ARG A 30 -9.25 -8.59 -5.19
N ILE A 31 -10.24 -7.89 -5.76
CA ILE A 31 -11.65 -8.01 -5.33
C ILE A 31 -12.20 -9.40 -5.62
N ASN A 32 -11.94 -9.96 -6.81
CA ASN A 32 -12.46 -11.29 -7.19
C ASN A 32 -11.87 -12.45 -6.36
N TYR A 33 -10.69 -12.24 -5.75
CA TYR A 33 -10.03 -13.22 -4.88
C TYR A 33 -10.07 -12.81 -3.40
N LEU A 34 -10.93 -11.86 -3.03
CA LEU A 34 -11.09 -11.47 -1.63
C LEU A 34 -11.85 -12.58 -0.89
N PRO A 35 -11.35 -13.11 0.24
CA PRO A 35 -12.04 -14.14 1.00
C PRO A 35 -13.31 -13.58 1.65
N ASP A 36 -14.47 -14.20 1.37
CA ASP A 36 -15.78 -13.72 1.83
C ASP A 36 -15.97 -13.76 3.36
N ASN A 37 -15.25 -14.65 4.05
CA ASN A 37 -15.51 -14.97 5.45
C ASN A 37 -14.51 -14.36 6.44
N ILE A 38 -13.31 -13.99 5.99
CA ILE A 38 -12.24 -13.51 6.88
C ILE A 38 -11.57 -12.29 6.23
N PRO A 39 -11.90 -11.06 6.65
CA PRO A 39 -11.45 -9.85 5.96
C PRO A 39 -9.94 -9.61 6.09
N LEU A 40 -9.32 -10.03 7.21
CA LEU A 40 -7.90 -9.84 7.50
C LEU A 40 -7.34 -11.07 8.20
N THR A 41 -6.17 -11.53 7.75
CA THR A 41 -5.48 -12.71 8.28
C THR A 41 -4.01 -12.42 8.52
N LEU A 42 -3.36 -13.24 9.36
CA LEU A 42 -1.91 -13.25 9.56
C LEU A 42 -1.40 -11.84 9.95
N ASP A 43 -0.27 -11.41 9.38
CA ASP A 43 0.39 -10.15 9.69
C ASP A 43 -0.47 -8.93 9.34
N ALA A 44 -1.37 -9.04 8.35
CA ALA A 44 -2.26 -7.94 7.98
C ALA A 44 -3.22 -7.58 9.14
N LEU A 45 -3.70 -8.56 9.89
CA LEU A 45 -4.52 -8.33 11.08
C LEU A 45 -3.71 -7.62 12.18
N ARG A 46 -2.47 -8.06 12.42
CA ARG A 46 -1.58 -7.46 13.43
C ARG A 46 -1.25 -6.00 13.10
N TYR A 47 -0.94 -5.71 11.84
CA TYR A 47 -0.67 -4.35 11.37
C TYR A 47 -1.89 -3.44 11.44
N PHE A 48 -3.08 -3.98 11.14
CA PHE A 48 -4.33 -3.25 11.28
C PHE A 48 -4.60 -2.87 12.74
N LEU A 49 -4.48 -3.83 13.68
CA LEU A 49 -4.66 -3.58 15.12
C LEU A 49 -3.65 -2.56 15.66
N LEU A 50 -2.37 -2.68 15.30
CA LEU A 50 -1.35 -1.70 15.69
C LEU A 50 -1.67 -0.29 15.15
N GLY A 51 -2.07 -0.18 13.89
CA GLY A 51 -2.45 1.11 13.31
C GLY A 51 -3.65 1.75 14.01
N MET A 52 -4.66 0.95 14.36
CA MET A 52 -5.82 1.43 15.13
C MET A 52 -5.45 1.83 16.56
N ASP A 53 -4.64 1.03 17.25
CA ASP A 53 -4.24 1.36 18.62
C ASP A 53 -3.43 2.65 18.64
N VAL A 54 -2.52 2.86 17.67
CA VAL A 54 -1.78 4.11 17.53
C VAL A 54 -2.71 5.28 17.19
N SER A 55 -3.72 5.08 16.35
CA SER A 55 -4.66 6.16 15.98
C SER A 55 -5.49 6.63 17.17
N ILE A 56 -5.83 5.73 18.10
CA ILE A 56 -6.60 6.02 19.31
C ILE A 56 -5.70 6.58 20.43
N LEU A 57 -4.56 5.92 20.70
CA LEU A 57 -3.69 6.27 21.83
C LEU A 57 -2.80 7.49 21.54
N GLY A 58 -2.56 7.80 20.27
CA GLY A 58 -1.67 8.88 19.85
C GLY A 58 -0.18 8.60 20.09
N ASN A 59 0.18 7.41 20.54
CA ASN A 59 1.56 6.97 20.75
C ASN A 59 1.75 5.49 20.38
N LEU A 60 3.01 5.06 20.30
CA LEU A 60 3.36 3.67 20.05
C LEU A 60 3.09 2.81 21.31
N PRO A 61 2.21 1.80 21.25
CA PRO A 61 1.91 0.96 22.40
C PRO A 61 3.07 0.02 22.72
N ILE A 62 3.36 -0.17 24.01
CA ILE A 62 4.53 -0.95 24.48
C ILE A 62 4.38 -2.45 24.19
N GLN A 63 3.15 -2.92 24.01
CA GLN A 63 2.79 -4.33 23.86
C GLN A 63 3.01 -4.91 22.45
N TYR A 64 3.31 -4.08 21.44
CA TYR A 64 3.62 -4.54 20.08
C TYR A 64 5.13 -4.66 19.86
N ASP A 65 5.51 -5.58 18.97
CA ASP A 65 6.86 -5.62 18.43
C ASP A 65 7.16 -4.29 17.69
N LYS A 66 8.38 -3.79 17.86
CA LYS A 66 8.85 -2.53 17.25
C LYS A 66 9.39 -2.76 15.84
N ALA A 67 9.55 -4.01 15.39
CA ALA A 67 9.91 -4.32 14.01
C ALA A 67 8.75 -4.05 13.04
N ASN A 68 9.07 -3.55 11.84
CA ASN A 68 8.12 -3.37 10.72
C ASN A 68 6.89 -2.47 10.99
N ILE A 69 7.00 -1.53 11.94
CA ILE A 69 5.90 -0.63 12.33
C ILE A 69 5.59 0.50 11.33
N GLY A 70 6.40 0.68 10.28
CA GLY A 70 6.26 1.80 9.34
C GLY A 70 4.91 1.83 8.62
N TRP A 71 4.43 0.68 8.13
CA TRP A 71 3.14 0.59 7.46
C TRP A 71 1.95 0.82 8.42
N PRO A 72 1.89 0.18 9.61
CA PRO A 72 0.90 0.48 10.64
C PRO A 72 0.85 1.96 11.06
N LEU A 73 2.00 2.61 11.22
CA LEU A 73 2.10 4.03 11.58
C LEU A 73 1.59 4.95 10.48
N PHE A 74 1.82 4.61 9.21
CA PHE A 74 1.22 5.35 8.11
C PHE A 74 -0.31 5.20 8.12
N LEU A 75 -0.80 3.98 8.31
CA LEU A 75 -2.24 3.69 8.38
C LEU A 75 -2.93 4.35 9.57
N SER A 76 -2.25 4.54 10.70
CA SER A 76 -2.85 5.17 11.87
C SER A 76 -3.35 6.59 11.60
N VAL A 77 -2.71 7.33 10.69
CA VAL A 77 -3.18 8.67 10.26
C VAL A 77 -4.48 8.57 9.46
N VAL A 78 -4.63 7.52 8.66
CA VAL A 78 -5.86 7.26 7.88
C VAL A 78 -7.02 6.82 8.78
N PHE A 79 -6.72 6.12 9.87
CA PHE A 79 -7.71 5.66 10.84
C PHE A 79 -8.11 6.71 11.89
N GLN A 80 -7.47 7.89 11.88
CA GLN A 80 -7.92 9.02 12.70
C GLN A 80 -9.27 9.50 12.16
N ILE A 81 -10.34 9.25 12.93
CA ILE A 81 -11.68 9.78 12.70
C ILE A 81 -11.84 11.12 13.43
#